data_AF-A0A955MSA4-F1
#
_entry.id   AF-A0A955MSA4-F1
#
_cell.length_a   1.000
_cell.length_b   1.000
_cell.length_c   1.000
_cell.angle_alpha   90.00
_cell.angle_beta   90.00
_cell.angle_gamma   90.00
#
_symmetry.space_group_name_H-M   'P 1'
#
loop_
_entity.id
_entity.type
_entity.pdbx_description
1 polymer ?
#
loop_
_entity_poly.entity_id
_entity_poly.type
_entity_poly.pdbx_seq_one_letter_code
_entity_poly.pdbx_strand_id
1 'polypeptide(L)'
;GDDRYYNNLFVGGEGLAGYDESPLSSPMSGNVFLRGAAPSRYEEHPLVEKDFDPKIRLLEEGDQVHLKINLDSRWGNSKNQHLVTSELLGLAKIPEMPYVNPDGSPLRVDHDYFGNPRSESHPFPGPFELHLGGQQSLKVWPKSQ
;
A
#
# COMPACT_ATOMS: atom_id res chain seq x y z
N GLY A 1 -10.03 14.37 -0.66
CA GLY A 1 -11.22 13.73 -0.06
C GLY A 1 -11.99 13.03 -1.15
N ASP A 2 -12.80 12.02 -0.82
CA ASP A 2 -13.26 11.01 -1.78
C ASP A 2 -12.10 10.18 -2.37
N ASP A 3 -11.04 10.03 -1.59
CA ASP A 3 -9.88 9.19 -1.90
C ASP A 3 -9.93 7.90 -1.08
N ARG A 4 -9.26 6.84 -1.53
CA ARG A 4 -9.16 5.57 -0.78
C ARG A 4 -7.71 5.19 -0.55
N TYR A 5 -7.35 4.86 0.69
CA TYR A 5 -5.99 4.43 1.06
C TYR A 5 -6.00 3.09 1.77
N TYR A 6 -5.69 2.03 1.03
CA TYR A 6 -5.62 0.68 1.57
C TYR A 6 -4.24 0.06 1.40
N ASN A 7 -3.74 -0.58 2.47
CA ASN A 7 -2.52 -1.37 2.47
C ASN A 7 -1.29 -0.63 1.91
N ASN A 8 -1.13 0.66 2.19
CA ASN A 8 0.01 1.44 1.72
C ASN A 8 1.18 1.40 2.72
N LEU A 9 2.37 1.72 2.22
CA LEU A 9 3.56 1.97 3.03
C LEU A 9 3.99 3.44 2.88
N PHE A 10 3.77 4.24 3.92
CA PHE A 10 4.19 5.65 3.98
C PHE A 10 5.52 5.79 4.70
N VAL A 11 6.42 6.61 4.17
CA VAL A 11 7.77 6.81 4.73
C VAL A 11 8.09 8.30 4.76
N GLY A 12 8.19 8.86 5.97
CA GLY A 12 8.40 10.30 6.16
C GLY A 12 7.24 11.17 5.68
N GLY A 13 7.46 12.49 5.69
CA GLY A 13 6.44 13.48 5.33
C GLY A 13 5.21 13.46 6.25
N GLU A 14 4.13 14.08 5.81
CA GLU A 14 2.87 14.19 6.57
C GLU A 14 2.04 12.90 6.56
N GLY A 15 2.42 11.88 5.78
CA GLY A 15 1.61 10.67 5.59
C GLY A 15 0.19 11.00 5.12
N LEU A 16 -0.81 10.60 5.90
CA LEU A 16 -2.24 10.87 5.68
C LEU A 16 -2.82 11.91 6.66
N ALA A 17 -2.03 12.53 7.54
CA ALA A 17 -2.55 13.52 8.50
C ALA A 17 -3.25 14.72 7.82
N GLY A 18 -2.80 15.12 6.63
CA GLY A 18 -3.43 16.20 5.86
C GLY A 18 -4.89 15.91 5.43
N TYR A 19 -5.33 14.66 5.49
CA TYR A 19 -6.72 14.29 5.22
C TYR A 19 -7.69 14.60 6.36
N ASP A 20 -7.19 14.96 7.55
CA ASP A 20 -8.02 15.32 8.71
C ASP A 20 -8.89 16.56 8.46
N GLU A 21 -8.44 17.43 7.55
CA GLU A 21 -9.09 18.67 7.14
C GLU A 21 -9.90 18.53 5.85
N SER A 22 -10.00 17.32 5.29
CA SER A 22 -10.71 17.08 4.03
C SER A 22 -12.24 17.19 4.24
N PRO A 23 -12.97 17.94 3.39
CA PRO A 23 -14.43 18.08 3.49
C PRO A 23 -15.18 16.81 3.08
N LEU A 24 -14.52 15.91 2.33
CA LEU A 24 -15.05 14.62 1.92
C LEU A 24 -14.28 13.51 2.63
N SER A 25 -15.02 12.52 3.12
CA SER A 25 -14.45 11.32 3.73
C SER A 25 -13.51 10.61 2.77
N SER A 26 -12.42 10.08 3.30
CA SER A 26 -11.52 9.18 2.58
C SER A 26 -11.39 7.89 3.39
N PRO A 27 -11.94 6.75 2.92
CA PRO A 27 -11.75 5.47 3.59
C PRO A 27 -10.28 5.06 3.63
N MET A 28 -9.82 4.59 4.78
CA MET A 28 -8.42 4.20 5.02
C MET A 28 -8.37 2.95 5.91
N SER A 29 -7.54 1.98 5.55
CA SER A 29 -7.28 0.81 6.40
C SER A 29 -6.01 0.07 6.00
N GLY A 30 -5.35 -0.55 6.98
CA GLY A 30 -4.22 -1.45 6.73
C GLY A 30 -2.93 -0.75 6.29
N ASN A 31 -2.85 0.59 6.40
CA ASN A 31 -1.64 1.33 6.05
C ASN A 31 -0.57 1.23 7.14
N VAL A 32 0.69 1.30 6.71
CA VAL A 32 1.88 1.30 7.57
C VAL A 32 2.59 2.64 7.44
N PHE A 33 2.91 3.27 8.57
CA PHE A 33 3.53 4.58 8.65
C PHE A 33 4.91 4.51 9.30
N LEU A 34 5.94 4.86 8.54
CA LEU A 34 7.34 4.78 8.92
C LEU A 34 8.00 6.17 8.95
N ARG A 35 9.11 6.29 9.69
CA ARG A 35 9.99 7.49 9.70
C ARG A 35 9.27 8.83 9.89
N GLY A 36 8.29 8.87 10.79
CA GLY A 36 7.55 10.10 11.10
C GLY A 36 6.37 10.41 10.17
N ALA A 37 6.08 9.56 9.18
CA ALA A 37 4.78 9.61 8.51
C ALA A 37 3.66 9.45 9.55
N ALA A 38 2.58 10.22 9.40
CA ALA A 38 1.47 10.23 10.34
C ALA A 38 0.19 9.71 9.67
N PRO A 39 -0.60 8.84 10.35
CA PRO A 39 -1.93 8.47 9.88
C PRO A 39 -2.89 9.65 9.97
N SER A 40 -3.99 9.57 9.22
CA SER A 40 -5.17 10.39 9.50
C SER A 40 -5.83 9.92 10.79
N ARG A 41 -6.49 10.81 11.53
CA ARG A 41 -7.34 10.45 12.68
C ARG A 41 -8.53 9.56 12.31
N TYR A 42 -8.86 9.46 11.03
CA TYR A 42 -9.97 8.66 10.52
C TYR A 42 -9.58 7.22 10.14
N GLU A 43 -8.28 6.89 10.10
CA GLU A 43 -7.86 5.50 9.92
C GLU A 43 -7.96 4.75 11.26
N GLU A 44 -8.74 3.67 11.27
CA GLU A 44 -8.86 2.83 12.46
C GLU A 44 -7.65 1.90 12.57
N HIS A 45 -6.97 1.97 13.72
CA HIS A 45 -5.87 1.07 14.08
C HIS A 45 -4.73 0.98 13.01
N PRO A 46 -4.16 2.11 12.56
CA PRO A 46 -3.01 2.12 11.65
C PRO A 46 -1.77 1.53 12.34
N LEU A 47 -0.88 0.91 11.57
CA LEU A 47 0.40 0.45 12.09
C LEU A 47 1.43 1.57 11.95
N VAL A 48 1.94 2.08 13.08
CA VAL A 48 2.88 3.21 13.11
C VAL A 48 4.20 2.76 13.74
N GLU A 49 5.26 2.69 12.94
CA GLU A 49 6.61 2.30 13.35
C GLU A 49 7.55 3.50 13.18
N LYS A 50 7.43 4.47 14.10
CA LYS A 50 8.05 5.80 13.99
C LYS A 50 9.56 5.76 13.78
N ASP A 51 10.24 4.82 14.44
CA ASP A 51 11.70 4.72 14.46
C ASP A 51 12.26 3.73 13.42
N PHE A 52 11.39 3.05 12.67
CA PHE A 52 11.82 2.10 11.66
C PHE A 52 12.28 2.85 10.40
N ASP A 53 13.57 2.72 10.05
CA ASP A 53 14.13 3.23 8.79
C ASP A 53 14.17 2.12 7.72
N PRO A 54 13.31 2.18 6.68
CA PRO A 54 13.32 1.21 5.60
C PRO A 54 14.57 1.32 4.70
N LYS A 55 15.46 2.32 4.91
CA LYS A 55 16.71 2.51 4.16
C LYS A 55 16.52 2.41 2.64
N ILE A 56 15.43 3.01 2.13
CA ILE A 56 15.06 2.96 0.72
C ILE A 56 16.19 3.52 -0.15
N ARG A 57 16.63 2.73 -1.12
CA ARG A 57 17.61 3.10 -2.14
C ARG A 57 17.21 2.50 -3.48
N LEU A 58 17.27 3.30 -4.53
CA LEU A 58 17.28 2.82 -5.90
C LEU A 58 18.74 2.72 -6.35
N LEU A 59 19.11 1.57 -6.91
CA LEU A 59 20.42 1.33 -7.51
C LEU A 59 20.22 1.11 -8.99
N GLU A 60 20.88 1.92 -9.80
CA GLU A 60 20.90 1.82 -11.25
C GLU A 60 22.17 1.09 -11.68
N GLU A 61 22.00 -0.09 -12.29
CA GLU A 61 23.09 -0.96 -12.74
C GLU A 61 22.89 -1.28 -14.23
N GLY A 62 23.48 -0.45 -15.10
CA GLY A 62 23.21 -0.50 -16.55
C GLY A 62 21.76 -0.15 -16.86
N ASP A 63 21.06 -1.03 -17.58
CA ASP A 63 19.64 -0.87 -17.92
C ASP A 63 18.67 -1.41 -16.83
N GLN A 64 19.20 -1.74 -15.65
CA GLN A 64 18.43 -2.32 -14.55
C GLN A 64 18.30 -1.37 -13.38
N VAL A 65 17.14 -1.42 -12.71
CA VAL A 65 16.88 -0.68 -11.47
C VAL A 65 16.52 -1.66 -10.36
N HIS A 66 17.26 -1.58 -9.27
CA HIS A 66 17.04 -2.37 -8.07
C HIS A 66 16.59 -1.48 -6.90
N LEU A 67 15.47 -1.84 -6.28
CA LEU A 67 15.04 -1.29 -5.00
C LEU A 67 15.66 -2.09 -3.86
N LYS A 68 16.53 -1.43 -3.08
CA LYS A 68 16.93 -1.92 -1.75
C LYS A 68 16.06 -1.28 -0.68
N ILE A 69 15.46 -2.12 0.15
CA ILE A 69 14.51 -1.70 1.19
C ILE A 69 14.51 -2.71 2.34
N ASN A 70 14.43 -2.24 3.58
CA ASN A 70 14.16 -3.08 4.75
C ASN A 70 12.65 -3.15 4.98
N LEU A 71 12.13 -4.37 5.10
CA LEU A 71 10.72 -4.63 5.39
C LEU A 71 10.60 -5.49 6.64
N ASP A 72 9.51 -5.36 7.39
CA ASP A 72 9.24 -6.20 8.54
C ASP A 72 8.09 -7.16 8.22
N SER A 73 8.32 -8.46 8.36
CA SER A 73 7.28 -9.46 8.09
C SER A 73 6.10 -9.36 9.05
N ARG A 74 6.26 -8.74 10.22
CA ARG A 74 5.17 -8.52 11.19
C ARG A 74 4.08 -7.62 10.65
N TRP A 75 4.36 -6.80 9.63
CA TRP A 75 3.35 -5.93 9.03
C TRP A 75 2.23 -6.70 8.32
N GLY A 76 2.47 -7.94 7.87
CA GLY A 76 1.45 -8.80 7.25
C GLY A 76 0.53 -9.51 8.25
N ASN A 77 0.65 -9.25 9.56
CA ASN A 77 -0.20 -9.86 10.59
C ASN A 77 -1.35 -8.94 11.03
N SER A 78 -1.56 -7.81 10.36
CA SER A 78 -2.60 -6.86 10.73
C SER A 78 -3.97 -7.33 10.27
N LYS A 79 -4.96 -7.31 11.18
CA LYS A 79 -6.35 -7.68 10.86
C LYS A 79 -7.09 -6.66 10.00
N ASN A 80 -6.50 -5.47 9.82
CA ASN A 80 -7.10 -4.35 9.08
C ASN A 80 -6.66 -4.34 7.60
N GLN A 81 -5.86 -5.32 7.19
CA GLN A 81 -5.47 -5.51 5.81
C GLN A 81 -6.52 -6.35 5.10
N HIS A 82 -7.03 -5.82 4.00
CA HIS A 82 -8.04 -6.48 3.19
C HIS A 82 -7.63 -6.41 1.74
N LEU A 83 -7.93 -7.47 1.00
CA LEU A 83 -7.73 -7.43 -0.43
C LEU A 83 -8.56 -6.31 -1.06
N VAL A 84 -7.95 -5.51 -1.92
CA VAL A 84 -8.63 -4.37 -2.53
C VAL A 84 -9.51 -4.86 -3.69
N THR A 85 -10.81 -4.62 -3.57
CA THR A 85 -11.83 -5.00 -4.56
C THR A 85 -12.72 -3.81 -4.91
N SER A 86 -13.48 -3.91 -6.01
CA SER A 86 -14.54 -2.94 -6.33
C SER A 86 -15.49 -2.70 -5.16
N GLU A 87 -15.88 -3.77 -4.46
CA GLU A 87 -16.80 -3.71 -3.33
C GLU A 87 -16.20 -2.90 -2.17
N LEU A 88 -14.94 -3.15 -1.81
CA LEU A 88 -14.25 -2.40 -0.76
C LEU A 88 -14.08 -0.91 -1.12
N LEU A 89 -13.83 -0.61 -2.40
CA LEU A 89 -13.63 0.77 -2.86
C LEU A 89 -14.96 1.53 -3.01
N GLY A 90 -16.07 0.84 -3.24
CA GLY A 90 -17.39 1.43 -3.44
C GLY A 90 -17.45 2.33 -4.68
N LEU A 91 -18.17 3.45 -4.59
CA LEU A 91 -18.39 4.39 -5.69
C LEU A 91 -17.67 5.72 -5.43
N ALA A 92 -17.04 6.27 -6.47
CA ALA A 92 -16.59 7.66 -6.42
C ALA A 92 -17.80 8.60 -6.29
N LYS A 93 -17.72 9.62 -5.45
CA LYS A 93 -18.88 10.39 -4.97
C LYS A 93 -19.55 11.22 -6.06
N ILE A 94 -18.77 11.85 -6.93
CA ILE A 94 -19.31 12.75 -7.97
C ILE A 94 -19.85 12.01 -9.19
N PRO A 95 -19.11 11.07 -9.80
CA PRO A 95 -19.63 10.35 -10.96
C PRO A 95 -20.58 9.20 -10.59
N GLU A 96 -20.65 8.82 -9.31
CA GLU A 96 -21.39 7.65 -8.82
C GLU A 96 -20.98 6.33 -9.50
N MET A 97 -19.71 6.25 -9.93
CA MET A 97 -19.17 5.12 -10.68
C MET A 97 -18.31 4.20 -9.82
N PRO A 98 -18.35 2.88 -10.06
CA PRO A 98 -17.49 1.91 -9.39
C PRO A 98 -16.07 1.89 -9.97
N TYR A 99 -15.15 1.30 -9.21
CA TYR A 99 -13.81 0.97 -9.67
C TYR A 99 -13.85 -0.41 -10.36
N VAL A 100 -13.63 -0.45 -11.67
CA VAL A 100 -13.74 -1.69 -12.48
C VAL A 100 -12.57 -1.81 -13.45
N ASN A 101 -12.37 -3.01 -13.99
CA ASN A 101 -11.44 -3.26 -15.09
C ASN A 101 -11.93 -2.61 -16.39
N PRO A 102 -11.07 -2.50 -17.43
CA PRO A 102 -11.46 -1.91 -18.73
C PRO A 102 -12.63 -2.61 -19.43
N ASP A 103 -12.85 -3.90 -19.16
CA ASP A 103 -13.97 -4.69 -19.70
C ASP A 103 -15.25 -4.57 -18.85
N GLY A 104 -15.23 -3.77 -17.78
CA GLY A 104 -16.33 -3.58 -16.85
C GLY A 104 -16.45 -4.65 -15.75
N SER A 105 -15.59 -5.66 -15.74
CA SER A 105 -15.56 -6.66 -14.65
C SER A 105 -15.10 -6.03 -13.32
N PRO A 106 -15.55 -6.56 -12.16
CA PRO A 106 -15.09 -6.07 -10.86
C PRO A 106 -13.57 -6.12 -10.74
N LEU A 107 -12.98 -5.00 -10.31
CA LEU A 107 -11.57 -4.89 -9.98
C LEU A 107 -11.27 -5.75 -8.75
N ARG A 108 -10.13 -6.43 -8.81
CA ARG A 108 -9.54 -7.16 -7.70
C ARG A 108 -8.03 -7.06 -7.80
N VAL A 109 -7.40 -6.44 -6.80
CA VAL A 109 -5.95 -6.23 -6.75
C VAL A 109 -5.33 -7.40 -5.98
N ASP A 110 -5.33 -8.57 -6.61
CA ASP A 110 -4.88 -9.82 -6.01
C ASP A 110 -3.48 -10.27 -6.42
N HIS A 111 -2.80 -9.47 -7.23
CA HIS A 111 -1.41 -9.69 -7.57
C HIS A 111 -0.57 -8.46 -7.21
N ASP A 112 0.67 -8.71 -6.80
CA ASP A 112 1.64 -7.67 -6.47
C ASP A 112 2.30 -7.09 -7.73
N TYR A 113 3.26 -6.19 -7.54
CA TYR A 113 4.01 -5.57 -8.64
C TYR A 113 4.67 -6.59 -9.58
N PHE A 114 5.11 -7.73 -9.06
CA PHE A 114 5.77 -8.79 -9.83
C PHE A 114 4.81 -9.80 -10.44
N GLY A 115 3.52 -9.74 -10.10
CA GLY A 115 2.54 -10.74 -10.51
C GLY A 115 2.47 -11.94 -9.57
N ASN A 116 2.99 -11.84 -8.35
CA ASN A 116 2.78 -12.86 -7.33
C ASN A 116 1.40 -12.68 -6.70
N PRO A 117 0.70 -13.78 -6.34
CA PRO A 117 -0.58 -13.67 -5.66
C PRO A 117 -0.40 -13.06 -4.26
N ARG A 118 -1.33 -12.18 -3.89
CA ARG A 118 -1.45 -11.60 -2.55
C ARG A 118 -2.28 -12.51 -1.64
N SER A 119 -2.05 -12.45 -0.34
CA SER A 119 -2.91 -13.10 0.63
C SER A 119 -4.35 -12.56 0.56
N GLU A 120 -5.34 -13.44 0.48
CA GLU A 120 -6.77 -13.08 0.52
C GLU A 120 -7.19 -12.38 1.81
N SER A 121 -6.55 -12.78 2.91
CA SER A 121 -6.98 -12.42 4.26
C SER A 121 -6.11 -11.35 4.91
N HIS A 122 -4.83 -11.31 4.56
CA HIS A 122 -3.84 -10.42 5.16
C HIS A 122 -2.80 -10.02 4.10
N PRO A 123 -3.19 -9.29 3.04
CA PRO A 123 -2.25 -8.87 2.00
C PRO A 123 -1.16 -7.97 2.60
N PHE A 124 0.09 -8.21 2.21
CA PHE A 124 1.20 -7.42 2.74
C PHE A 124 1.12 -5.96 2.27
N PRO A 125 1.38 -4.97 3.15
CA PRO A 125 1.25 -3.57 2.79
C PRO A 125 2.38 -3.12 1.87
N GLY A 126 2.04 -2.25 0.93
CA GLY A 126 2.91 -1.79 -0.14
C GLY A 126 2.78 -2.61 -1.43
N PRO A 127 3.67 -2.37 -2.40
CA PRO A 127 3.51 -2.91 -3.76
C PRO A 127 3.94 -4.38 -3.92
N PHE A 128 4.52 -5.00 -2.90
CA PHE A 128 5.09 -6.36 -2.97
C PHE A 128 4.45 -7.25 -1.92
N GLU A 129 4.12 -8.48 -2.29
CA GLU A 129 3.75 -9.49 -1.30
C GLU A 129 5.05 -10.04 -0.68
N LEU A 130 5.17 -9.96 0.65
CA LEU A 130 6.39 -10.34 1.36
C LEU A 130 6.23 -11.67 2.10
N HIS A 131 7.14 -12.60 1.86
CA HIS A 131 7.18 -13.88 2.59
C HIS A 131 8.23 -13.88 3.73
N LEU A 132 9.29 -13.07 3.61
CA LEU A 132 10.39 -13.01 4.57
C LEU A 132 10.77 -11.55 4.86
N GLY A 133 10.87 -11.18 6.14
CA GLY A 133 11.30 -9.85 6.57
C GLY A 133 12.80 -9.59 6.34
N GLY A 134 13.25 -8.40 6.72
CA GLY A 134 14.65 -7.96 6.61
C GLY A 134 14.94 -7.16 5.35
N GLN A 135 16.22 -7.08 5.00
CA GLN A 135 16.69 -6.34 3.83
C GLN A 135 16.34 -7.09 2.54
N GLN A 136 15.59 -6.42 1.68
CA GLN A 136 15.24 -6.86 0.34
C GLN A 136 16.08 -6.14 -0.71
N SER A 137 16.31 -6.82 -1.84
CA SER A 137 16.92 -6.26 -3.05
C SER A 137 16.10 -6.72 -4.25
N LEU A 138 15.16 -5.89 -4.68
CA LEU A 138 14.13 -6.23 -5.66
C LEU A 138 14.47 -5.57 -7.00
N LYS A 139 14.64 -6.35 -8.07
CA LYS A 139 14.80 -5.78 -9.41
C LYS A 139 13.45 -5.25 -9.90
N VAL A 140 13.25 -3.94 -9.85
CA VAL A 140 11.99 -3.29 -10.22
C VAL A 140 11.95 -2.88 -11.69
N TRP A 141 13.11 -2.85 -12.38
CA TRP A 141 13.15 -2.60 -13.82
C TRP A 141 14.35 -3.29 -14.51
N PRO A 142 14.20 -3.78 -15.76
CA PRO A 142 12.90 -4.10 -16.37
C PRO A 142 12.20 -5.18 -15.55
N LYS A 143 10.87 -5.15 -15.51
CA LYS A 143 10.09 -6.19 -14.84
C LYS A 143 10.40 -7.51 -15.53
N SER A 144 10.87 -8.50 -14.77
CA SER A 144 11.04 -9.86 -15.29
C SER A 144 9.66 -10.33 -15.78
N GLN A 145 9.60 -10.85 -17.02
CA GLN A 145 8.36 -11.44 -17.54
C GLN A 145 7.94 -12.65 -16.71
#